data_AF-A0A2D8U6B1-F1
#
_entry.id   AF-A0A2D8U6B1-F1
#
_cell.length_a   1.000
_cell.length_b   1.000
_cell.length_c   1.000
_cell.angle_alpha   90.00
_cell.angle_beta   90.00
_cell.angle_gamma   90.00
#
_symmetry.space_group_name_H-M   'P 1'
#
loop_
_entity.id
_entity.type
_entity.pdbx_description
1 polymer ?
#
loop_
_entity_poly.entity_id
_entity_poly.type
_entity_poly.pdbx_seq_one_letter_code
_entity_poly.pdbx_strand_id
1 'polypeptide(L)' 'MLGDGEFDKLVLNDGIEVWVTLMGPYLNMNTAFIDRSANVVAIVDPFNASRWREALLEDGLEPTHLLYT' A
#
# COMPACT_ATOMS: atom_id res chain seq x y z
N MET A 1 13.91 -2.20 9.15
CA MET A 1 12.76 -2.97 9.68
C MET A 1 11.53 -2.17 9.35
N LEU A 2 10.41 -2.83 9.01
CA LEU A 2 9.12 -2.15 8.96
C LEU A 2 8.84 -1.52 10.32
N GLY A 3 8.17 -0.36 10.33
CA GLY A 3 7.66 0.26 11.54
C GLY A 3 6.65 -0.62 12.29
N ASP A 4 6.12 -0.11 13.40
CA ASP A 4 5.10 -0.82 14.17
C ASP A 4 3.79 -0.94 13.37
N GLY A 5 3.22 -2.14 13.29
CA GLY A 5 1.96 -2.44 12.59
C GLY A 5 2.13 -3.32 11.36
N GLU A 6 1.02 -3.55 10.63
CA GLU A 6 1.03 -4.37 9.40
C GLU A 6 1.64 -3.62 8.22
N PHE A 7 1.44 -2.30 8.16
CA PHE A 7 1.92 -1.44 7.08
C PHE A 7 2.89 -0.40 7.63
N ASP A 8 4.10 -0.38 7.06
CA ASP A 8 5.03 0.73 7.22
C ASP A 8 4.68 1.81 6.20
N LYS A 9 4.48 3.05 6.65
CA LYS A 9 3.97 4.16 5.84
C LYS A 9 4.99 5.30 5.82
N LEU A 10 5.34 5.78 4.62
CA LEU A 10 6.25 6.90 4.44
C LEU A 10 5.67 7.90 3.43
N VAL A 11 5.75 9.19 3.72
CA VAL A 11 5.49 10.26 2.75
C VAL A 11 6.81 10.83 2.26
N LEU A 12 7.02 10.81 0.95
CA LEU A 12 8.22 11.33 0.29
C LEU A 12 8.13 12.86 0.09
N ASN A 13 9.26 13.49 -0.23
CA ASN A 13 9.36 14.95 -0.37
C ASN A 13 8.51 15.52 -1.53
N ASP A 14 8.14 14.69 -2.50
CA ASP A 14 7.26 15.03 -3.63
C ASP A 14 5.78 14.82 -3.29
N GLY A 15 5.45 14.40 -2.07
CA GLY A 15 4.08 14.15 -1.62
C GLY A 15 3.56 12.74 -1.92
N ILE A 16 4.35 11.88 -2.57
CA ILE A 16 3.98 10.49 -2.79
C ILE A 16 4.06 9.71 -1.49
N GLU A 17 2.97 9.03 -1.16
CA GLU A 17 2.87 8.17 0.01
C GLU A 17 3.16 6.72 -0.43
N VAL A 18 4.08 6.05 0.27
CA VAL A 18 4.51 4.67 0.00
C VAL A 18 4.20 3.82 1.22
N TRP A 19 3.40 2.78 1.01
CA TRP A 19 3.07 1.81 2.05
C TRP A 19 3.72 0.47 1.72
N VAL A 20 4.39 -0.13 2.68
CA VAL A 20 5.06 -1.43 2.53
C VAL A 20 4.56 -2.39 3.59
N THR A 21 4.29 -3.62 3.18
CA THR A 21 4.00 -4.72 4.10
C THR A 21 4.63 -6.01 3.58
N LEU A 22 4.93 -6.92 4.50
CA LEU A 22 5.40 -8.27 4.18
C LEU A 22 4.22 -9.22 4.39
N MET A 23 3.58 -9.62 3.30
CA MET A 23 2.43 -10.52 3.33
C MET A 23 2.65 -11.77 2.49
N GLY A 24 2.06 -12.86 2.95
CA GLY A 24 2.06 -14.14 2.25
C GLY A 24 3.09 -15.15 2.77
N PRO A 25 3.06 -16.38 2.23
CA PRO A 25 3.79 -17.52 2.78
C PRO A 25 5.32 -17.37 2.74
N TYR A 26 5.81 -16.50 1.84
CA TYR A 26 7.23 -16.20 1.69
C TYR A 26 7.60 -14.79 2.16
N LEU A 27 6.66 -14.10 2.84
CA LEU A 27 6.83 -12.71 3.25
C LEU A 27 7.19 -11.82 2.05
N ASN A 28 6.42 -11.95 0.96
CA ASN A 28 6.61 -11.13 -0.22
C ASN A 28 6.34 -9.67 0.13
N MET A 29 7.17 -8.78 -0.41
CA MET A 29 6.97 -7.35 -0.25
C MET A 29 5.80 -6.91 -1.13
N ASN A 30 4.71 -6.53 -0.47
CA ASN A 30 3.58 -5.88 -1.12
C ASN A 30 3.77 -4.38 -0.93
N THR A 31 3.46 -3.57 -1.94
CA THR A 31 3.72 -2.13 -1.88
C THR A 31 2.59 -1.33 -2.49
N ALA A 32 2.19 -0.23 -1.87
CA ALA A 32 1.31 0.74 -2.49
C ALA A 32 2.02 2.08 -2.71
N PHE A 33 1.73 2.70 -3.84
CA PHE A 33 2.09 4.08 -4.17
C PHE A 33 0.82 4.90 -4.25
N ILE A 34 0.76 5.97 -3.47
CA ILE A 34 -0.43 6.79 -3.27
C ILE A 34 -0.09 8.24 -3.63
N ASP A 35 -0.82 8.77 -4.61
CA ASP A 35 -0.85 10.19 -4.94
C ASP A 35 -2.26 10.71 -4.72
N ARG A 36 -2.47 11.39 -3.60
CA ARG A 36 -3.79 11.93 -3.23
C ARG A 36 -4.21 13.09 -4.15
N SER A 37 -3.25 13.81 -4.73
CA SER A 37 -3.55 14.94 -5.64
C SER A 37 -4.06 14.46 -7.00
N ALA A 38 -3.52 13.33 -7.48
CA ALA A 38 -3.93 12.68 -8.71
C ALA A 38 -5.05 11.64 -8.51
N ASN A 39 -5.46 11.38 -7.26
CA ASN A 39 -6.38 10.31 -6.88
C ASN A 39 -5.91 8.93 -7.38
N VAL A 40 -4.62 8.63 -7.18
CA VAL A 40 -4.01 7.35 -7.55
C VAL A 40 -3.65 6.57 -6.31
N VAL A 41 -4.04 5.30 -6.28
CA VAL A 41 -3.62 4.30 -5.30
C VAL A 41 -3.28 3.04 -6.09
N ALA A 42 -1.99 2.86 -6.38
CA ALA A 42 -1.48 1.73 -7.13
C ALA A 42 -0.85 0.71 -6.18
N ILE A 43 -1.36 -0.52 -6.16
CA ILE A 43 -0.85 -1.60 -5.31
C ILE A 43 -0.13 -2.62 -6.17
N VAL A 44 1.11 -2.93 -5.80
CA VAL A 44 1.98 -3.94 -6.40
C VAL A 44 1.91 -5.20 -5.56
N ASP A 45 1.62 -6.31 -6.24
CA ASP A 45 1.57 -7.67 -5.70
C ASP A 45 0.76 -7.81 -4.40
N PRO A 46 -0.51 -7.37 -4.36
CA PRO A 46 -1.35 -7.52 -3.18
C PRO A 46 -1.67 -9.00 -2.91
N PHE A 47 -1.03 -9.58 -1.91
CA PHE A 47 -1.29 -10.94 -1.44
C PHE A 47 -2.70 -11.09 -0.86
N ASN A 48 -3.15 -10.11 -0.06
CA ASN A 48 -4.51 -10.07 0.50
C ASN A 48 -5.20 -8.74 0.19
N ALA A 49 -5.96 -8.72 -0.90
CA ALA A 49 -6.68 -7.53 -1.36
C ALA A 49 -7.70 -6.98 -0.34
N SER A 50 -8.38 -7.85 0.43
CA SER A 50 -9.34 -7.41 1.44
C SER A 50 -8.67 -6.64 2.57
N ARG A 51 -7.54 -7.13 3.09
CA ARG A 51 -6.75 -6.43 4.12
C ARG A 51 -6.21 -5.09 3.62
N TRP A 52 -5.70 -5.06 2.39
CA TRP A 52 -5.27 -3.82 1.75
C TRP A 52 -6.41 -2.80 1.67
N ARG A 53 -7.59 -3.24 1.22
CA ARG A 53 -8.76 -2.36 1.12
C ARG A 53 -9.22 -1.85 2.48
N GLU A 54 -9.28 -2.69 3.50
CA GLU A 54 -9.63 -2.29 4.86
C GLU A 54 -8.69 -1.20 5.37
N ALA A 55 -7.37 -1.40 5.26
CA ALA A 55 -6.37 -0.43 5.71
C ALA A 55 -6.41 0.90 4.92
N LEU A 56 -6.67 0.84 3.62
CA LEU A 56 -6.80 2.03 2.78
C LEU A 56 -8.08 2.81 3.12
N LEU A 57 -9.20 2.12 3.35
CA LEU A 57 -10.47 2.73 3.71
C LEU A 57 -10.41 3.50 5.03
N GLU A 58 -9.63 3.04 6.01
CA GLU A 58 -9.38 3.77 7.26
C GLU A 58 -8.79 5.16 7.01
N ASP A 59 -8.00 5.33 5.94
CA ASP A 59 -7.40 6.60 5.52
C ASP A 59 -8.17 7.30 4.38
N GLY A 60 -9.41 6.85 4.11
CA GLY A 60 -10.28 7.41 3.08
C GLY A 60 -9.81 7.15 1.64
N LEU A 61 -8.99 6.12 1.44
CA LEU A 61 -8.42 5.72 0.15
C LEU A 61 -9.14 4.48 -0.39
N GLU A 62 -9.22 4.38 -1.72
CA GLU A 62 -9.65 3.16 -2.43
C GLU A 62 -8.61 2.82 -3.51
N PRO A 63 -8.27 1.53 -3.72
CA PRO A 63 -7.35 1.12 -4.78
C PRO A 63 -7.85 1.57 -6.16
N THR A 64 -6.97 2.13 -6.98
CA THR A 64 -7.29 2.48 -8.38
C THR A 64 -6.59 1.58 -9.39
N HIS A 65 -5.44 1.01 -9.04
CA HIS A 65 -4.67 0.11 -9.89
C HIS A 65 -4.13 -1.08 -9.09
N LEU A 66 -4.17 -2.27 -9.67
CA LEU A 66 -3.50 -3.47 -9.17
C LEU A 66 -2.47 -3.91 -10.21
N LEU A 67 -1.21 -4.01 -9.78
CA LEU A 67 -0.07 -4.38 -10.62
C LEU A 67 0.46 -5.74 -10.14
N TYR A 68 0.61 -6.67 -11.07
CA TYR A 68 1.09 -8.03 -10.81
C TYR A 68 2.41 -8.26 -11.57
N THR A 69 3.44 -8.74 -10.88
CA THR A 69 4.78 -9.02 -11.45
C THR A 69 5.06 -10.50 -11.70
#